data_AF-A0A021XG97-F1
#
_entry.id   AF-A0A021XG97-F1
#
_cell.length_a   1.000
_cell.length_b   1.000
_cell.length_c   1.000
_cell.angle_alpha   90.00
_cell.angle_beta   90.00
_cell.angle_gamma   90.00
#
_symmetry.space_group_name_H-M   'P 1'
#
loop_
_entity.id
_entity.type
_entity.pdbx_description
1 polymer ?
#
loop_
_entity_poly.entity_id
_entity_poly.type
_entity_poly.pdbx_seq_one_letter_code
_entity_poly.pdbx_strand_id
1 'polypeptide(L)' 'MTAEHDNPKVLDAAMWIAERHNNEGGRIVPAVRSRFSLTAVEACQACALADRFRQAGRTANA' A
#
# COMPACT_ATOMS: atom_id res chain seq x y z
N MET A 1 19.43 9.16 9.53
CA MET A 1 19.18 7.70 9.51
C MET A 1 17.68 7.50 9.56
N THR A 2 16.96 7.81 8.47
CA THR A 2 15.54 7.47 8.34
C THR A 2 15.39 6.75 7.01
N ALA A 3 15.46 5.42 7.07
CA ALA A 3 15.16 4.56 5.95
C ALA A 3 13.64 4.60 5.75
N GLU A 4 13.14 5.71 5.21
CA GLU A 4 11.72 5.99 5.01
C GLU A 4 11.07 5.11 3.92
N HIS A 5 11.84 4.21 3.30
CA HIS A 5 11.41 3.34 2.20
C HIS A 5 12.13 1.97 2.09
N ASP A 6 13.09 1.63 2.96
CA ASP A 6 13.90 0.41 2.78
C ASP A 6 13.23 -0.86 3.32
N ASN A 7 11.97 -0.79 3.77
CA ASN A 7 11.29 -1.98 4.24
C ASN A 7 10.56 -2.65 3.07
N PRO A 8 11.06 -3.78 2.53
CA PRO A 8 10.46 -4.44 1.36
C PRO A 8 8.99 -4.82 1.61
N LYS A 9 8.62 -5.00 2.88
CA LYS A 9 7.25 -5.28 3.32
C LYS A 9 6.27 -4.13 3.03
N VAL A 10 6.71 -2.87 3.05
CA VAL A 10 5.87 -1.70 2.72
C VAL A 10 5.52 -1.70 1.24
N LEU A 11 6.50 -2.02 0.39
CA LEU A 11 6.33 -2.18 -1.06
C LEU A 11 5.39 -3.34 -1.40
N ASP A 12 5.61 -4.50 -0.77
CA ASP A 12 4.78 -5.69 -0.95
C ASP A 12 3.33 -5.43 -0.49
N ALA A 13 3.17 -4.76 0.66
CA ALA A 13 1.89 -4.31 1.17
C ALA A 13 1.21 -3.32 0.20
N ALA A 14 1.94 -2.33 -0.32
CA ALA A 14 1.39 -1.34 -1.26
C ALA A 14 0.88 -1.98 -2.55
N MET A 15 1.64 -2.91 -3.13
CA MET A 15 1.20 -3.66 -4.31
C MET A 15 -0.05 -4.50 -4.00
N TRP A 16 -0.05 -5.19 -2.85
CA TRP A 16 -1.20 -5.96 -2.41
C TRP A 16 -2.46 -5.11 -2.21
N ILE A 17 -2.31 -3.90 -1.64
CA ILE A 17 -3.40 -2.92 -1.49
C ILE A 17 -3.91 -2.47 -2.86
N ALA A 18 -3.01 -2.12 -3.78
CA ALA A 18 -3.36 -1.65 -5.12
C ALA A 18 -4.19 -2.70 -5.89
N GLU A 19 -3.81 -3.98 -5.76
CA GLU A 19 -4.50 -5.14 -6.33
C GLU A 19 -5.88 -5.39 -5.68
N ARG A 20 -5.94 -5.38 -4.34
CA ARG A 20 -7.14 -5.79 -3.57
C ARG A 20 -8.21 -4.72 -3.43
N HIS A 21 -7.85 -3.44 -3.49
CA HIS A 21 -8.79 -2.35 -3.26
C HIS A 21 -9.82 -2.20 -4.41
N ASN A 22 -9.78 -3.03 -5.45
CA ASN A 22 -10.87 -3.07 -6.43
C ASN A 22 -12.11 -3.84 -5.92
N ASN A 23 -12.01 -4.61 -4.83
CA ASN A 23 -13.05 -5.57 -4.45
C ASN A 23 -13.75 -5.32 -3.09
N GLU A 24 -13.10 -4.69 -2.10
CA GLU A 24 -13.71 -4.59 -0.75
C GLU A 24 -13.59 -3.18 -0.14
N GLY A 25 -14.70 -2.46 -0.15
CA GLY A 25 -14.85 -1.09 0.34
C GLY A 25 -14.81 -0.91 1.86
N GLY A 26 -13.70 -1.24 2.52
CA GLY A 26 -13.43 -0.55 3.79
C GLY A 26 -12.41 -1.10 4.78
N ARG A 27 -11.78 -2.27 4.58
CA ARG A 27 -10.93 -2.88 5.63
C ARG A 27 -9.62 -3.48 5.15
N ILE A 28 -8.92 -2.81 4.24
CA ILE A 28 -7.61 -3.27 3.77
C ILE A 28 -6.46 -2.92 4.74
N VAL A 29 -6.51 -1.75 5.40
CA VAL A 29 -5.45 -1.32 6.34
C VAL A 29 -5.24 -2.30 7.50
N PRO A 30 -6.30 -2.77 8.21
CA PRO A 30 -6.13 -3.74 9.30
C PRO A 30 -5.62 -5.09 8.79
N ALA A 31 -6.09 -5.52 7.61
CA ALA A 31 -5.70 -6.78 7.00
C ALA A 31 -4.22 -6.79 6.62
N VAL A 32 -3.73 -5.72 5.99
CA VAL A 32 -2.31 -5.54 5.66
C VAL A 32 -1.45 -5.48 6.91
N ARG A 33 -1.91 -4.75 7.94
CA ARG A 33 -1.18 -4.62 9.19
C ARG A 33 -1.00 -5.97 9.89
N SER A 34 -2.05 -6.78 9.95
CA SER A 34 -1.99 -8.15 10.48
C SER A 34 -1.22 -9.11 9.58
N ARG A 35 -1.26 -8.93 8.25
CA ARG A 35 -0.64 -9.83 7.29
C ARG A 35 0.87 -9.64 7.17
N PHE A 36 1.32 -8.39 7.16
CA PHE A 36 2.74 -8.04 6.97
C PHE A 36 3.44 -7.69 8.28
N SER A 37 2.71 -7.72 9.42
CA SER A 37 3.19 -7.31 10.74
C SER A 37 3.88 -5.94 10.70
N LEU A 38 3.23 -4.98 10.04
CA LEU A 38 3.72 -3.61 9.87
C LEU A 38 3.24 -2.69 10.98
N THR A 39 4.01 -1.66 11.27
CA THR A 39 3.60 -0.58 12.17
C THR A 39 2.50 0.28 11.54
N ALA A 40 1.81 1.08 12.34
CA ALA A 40 0.77 1.99 11.83
C ALA A 40 1.32 3.00 10.80
N VAL A 41 2.56 3.45 10.98
CA VAL A 41 3.23 4.38 10.06
C VAL A 41 3.50 3.71 8.71
N GLU A 42 4.06 2.50 8.74
CA GLU A 42 4.33 1.71 7.53
C GLU A 42 3.05 1.34 6.77
N ALA A 43 1.96 1.04 7.48
CA ALA A 43 0.67 0.79 6.85
C ALA A 43 0.11 2.03 6.15
N CYS A 44 0.24 3.22 6.77
CA CYS A 44 -0.13 4.48 6.13
C CYS A 44 0.73 4.77 4.88
N GLN A 45 2.03 4.51 4.95
CA GLN A 45 2.94 4.65 3.80
C GLN A 45 2.55 3.70 2.66
N ALA A 46 2.26 2.43 2.97
CA ALA A 46 1.83 1.44 1.99
C ALA A 46 0.52 1.87 1.31
N CYS A 47 -0.43 2.44 2.06
CA CYS A 47 -1.66 3.01 1.50
C CYS A 47 -1.39 4.19 0.56
N ALA A 48 -0.55 5.14 0.97
CA ALA A 48 -0.20 6.28 0.11
C ALA A 48 0.50 5.84 -1.18
N LEU A 49 1.38 4.83 -1.08
CA LEU A 49 2.10 4.28 -2.23
C LEU A 49 1.17 3.52 -3.19
N ALA A 50 0.22 2.74 -2.64
CA ALA A 50 -0.82 2.06 -3.41
C ALA A 50 -1.70 3.03 -4.21
N ASP A 51 -2.05 4.18 -3.61
CA ASP A 51 -2.84 5.21 -4.28
C ASP A 51 -2.06 5.84 -5.46
N ARG A 52 -0.76 6.07 -5.28
CA ARG A 52 0.12 6.50 -6.38
C ARG A 52 0.23 5.48 -7.50
N PHE A 53 0.39 4.19 -7.19
CA PHE A 53 0.43 3.14 -8.22
C PHE A 53 -0.86 3.12 -9.06
N ARG A 54 -2.01 3.36 -8.44
CA ARG A 54 -3.30 3.48 -9.12
C ARG A 54 -3.39 4.71 -10.01
N GLN A 55 -2.97 5.86 -9.51
CA GLN A 55 -2.97 7.10 -10.30
C GLN A 55 -2.04 6.98 -11.50
N ALA A 56 -0.83 6.44 -11.32
CA ALA A 56 0.13 6.20 -12.40
C ALA A 56 -0.41 5.24 -13.46
N GLY A 57 -1.09 4.16 -13.06
CA GLY A 57 -1.75 3.24 -13.99
C GLY A 57 -2.95 3.85 -14.72
N ARG A 58 -3.60 4.86 -14.15
CA ARG A 58 -4.78 5.53 -14.73
C ARG A 58 -4.42 6.62 -15.73
N THR A 59 -3.30 7.31 -15.54
CA THR A 59 -2.87 8.42 -16.42
C THR A 59 -2.07 7.98 -17.63
N ALA A 60 -1.65 6.70 -17.72
CA ALA A 60 -0.87 6.17 -18.84
C ALA A 60 -1.71 5.83 -20.10
N ASN A 61 -3.02 6.12 -20.09
CA ASN A 61 -3.93 5.88 -21.21
C ASN A 61 -4.80 7.11 -21.51
N ALA A 62 -4.17 8.28 -21.61
CA ALA A 62 -4.81 9.53 -22.02
C ALA A 62 -4.05 10.14 -23.21
#